data_AF-C0B7I8-F1
#
_entry.id   AF-C0B7I8-F1
#
_cell.length_a   1.000
_cell.length_b   1.000
_cell.length_c   1.000
_cell.angle_alpha   90.00
_cell.angle_beta   90.00
_cell.angle_gamma   90.00
#
_symmetry.space_group_name_H-M   'P 1'
#
loop_
_entity.id
_entity.type
_entity.pdbx_description
1 polymer ?
#
loop_
_entity_poly.entity_id
_entity_poly.type
_entity_poly.pdbx_seq_one_letter_code
_entity_poly.pdbx_strand_id
1 'polypeptide(L)'
;MTVVKELIRSELDGTLSFGDYTLDTKTKKDGFEFQGDIYKVKTFKEITKLEKNGMFVYESVPGTAVEHFEVSEDVISFKVSGTGDAQITLELEPDTDYIVYMNDMNVGDMKTNLSAKLSVSAELGKESVEIKVVRK
;
A
#
# COMPACT_ATOMS: atom_id res chain seq x y z
N MET A 1 1.01 10.25 -13.49
CA MET A 1 0.67 8.91 -12.97
C MET A 1 1.83 7.99 -13.27
N THR A 2 2.45 7.44 -12.24
CA THR A 2 3.61 6.56 -12.35
C THR A 2 3.16 5.10 -12.32
N VAL A 3 3.71 4.28 -13.21
CA VAL A 3 3.57 2.82 -13.15
C VAL A 3 4.90 2.21 -12.72
N VAL A 4 4.88 1.27 -11.79
CA VAL A 4 6.09 0.55 -11.36
C VAL A 4 6.31 -0.60 -12.34
N LYS A 5 6.99 -0.31 -13.46
CA LYS A 5 7.21 -1.29 -14.55
C LYS A 5 7.87 -2.59 -14.10
N GLU A 6 8.66 -2.55 -13.03
CA GLU A 6 9.34 -3.73 -12.46
C GLU A 6 8.45 -4.53 -11.49
N LEU A 7 7.18 -4.12 -11.33
CA LEU A 7 6.19 -4.56 -10.33
C LEU A 7 6.55 -4.19 -8.90
N ILE A 8 7.84 -4.14 -8.56
CA ILE A 8 8.40 -3.75 -7.26
C ILE A 8 9.83 -3.27 -7.46
N ARG A 9 10.21 -2.19 -6.77
CA ARG A 9 11.57 -1.63 -6.77
C ARG A 9 11.83 -0.87 -5.47
N SER A 10 13.10 -0.72 -5.11
CA SER A 10 13.54 0.21 -4.07
C SER A 10 13.78 1.59 -4.67
N GLU A 11 13.41 2.63 -3.93
CA GLU A 11 13.65 4.02 -4.29
C GLU A 11 14.97 4.54 -3.67
N LEU A 12 15.48 5.66 -4.18
CA LEU A 12 16.75 6.27 -3.71
C LEU A 12 16.66 6.80 -2.28
N ASP A 13 15.46 7.08 -1.79
CA ASP A 13 15.17 7.54 -0.43
C ASP A 13 15.06 6.38 0.58
N GLY A 14 15.27 5.14 0.15
CA GLY A 14 15.19 3.97 1.03
C GLY A 14 13.76 3.49 1.29
N THR A 15 12.80 3.86 0.44
CA THR A 15 11.42 3.35 0.46
C THR A 15 11.18 2.31 -0.64
N LEU A 16 9.98 1.71 -0.65
CA LEU A 16 9.57 0.71 -1.63
C LEU A 16 8.45 1.23 -2.54
N SER A 17 8.54 0.99 -3.83
CA SER A 17 7.44 1.22 -4.77
C SER A 17 7.03 -0.08 -5.44
N PHE A 18 5.73 -0.31 -5.61
CA PHE A 18 5.20 -1.54 -6.18
C PHE A 18 3.82 -1.36 -6.83
N GLY A 19 3.40 -2.34 -7.62
CA GLY A 19 2.09 -2.34 -8.25
C GLY A 19 2.07 -1.74 -9.65
N ASP A 20 1.22 -2.33 -10.47
CA ASP A 20 0.94 -1.91 -11.84
C ASP A 20 -0.51 -2.29 -12.16
N TYR A 21 -1.38 -1.28 -12.12
CA TYR A 21 -2.79 -1.40 -12.42
C TYR A 21 -3.11 -1.36 -13.92
N THR A 22 -2.10 -1.14 -14.77
CA THR A 22 -2.29 -1.09 -16.23
C THR A 22 -2.23 -2.48 -16.87
N LEU A 23 -1.81 -3.50 -16.11
CA LEU A 23 -1.74 -4.87 -16.59
C LEU A 23 -3.15 -5.47 -16.69
N ASP A 24 -3.45 -6.07 -17.83
CA ASP A 24 -4.70 -6.81 -18.04
C ASP A 24 -4.74 -8.14 -17.30
N THR A 25 -3.57 -8.77 -17.10
CA THR A 25 -3.45 -10.09 -16.50
C THR A 25 -2.59 -10.04 -15.24
N LYS A 26 -2.99 -10.86 -14.25
CA LYS A 26 -2.29 -10.99 -12.98
C LYS A 26 -0.82 -11.36 -13.21
N THR A 27 0.07 -10.46 -12.81
CA THR A 27 1.52 -10.67 -12.83
C THR A 27 2.05 -10.63 -11.40
N LYS A 28 3.16 -11.31 -11.14
CA LYS A 28 3.78 -11.35 -9.81
C LYS A 28 5.29 -11.26 -9.90
N LYS A 29 5.90 -10.64 -8.88
CA LYS A 29 7.32 -10.73 -8.58
C LYS A 29 7.46 -11.28 -7.17
N ASP A 30 8.26 -12.33 -7.03
CA ASP A 30 8.51 -13.04 -5.78
C ASP A 30 10.02 -13.00 -5.49
N GLY A 31 10.40 -13.10 -4.22
CA GLY A 31 11.80 -13.09 -3.80
C GLY A 31 12.50 -11.74 -3.94
N PHE A 32 11.79 -10.61 -3.87
CA PHE A 32 12.43 -9.29 -3.90
C PHE A 32 13.02 -8.96 -2.52
N GLU A 33 14.34 -8.90 -2.41
CA GLU A 33 15.03 -8.60 -1.16
C GLU A 33 15.11 -7.09 -0.92
N PHE A 34 14.68 -6.65 0.26
CA PHE A 34 14.76 -5.25 0.65
C PHE A 34 14.94 -5.13 2.17
N GLN A 35 16.00 -4.45 2.60
CA GLN A 35 16.33 -4.21 4.02
C GLN A 35 16.35 -5.48 4.91
N GLY A 36 16.71 -6.64 4.33
CA GLY A 36 16.78 -7.92 5.05
C GLY A 36 15.47 -8.72 5.05
N ASP A 37 14.40 -8.18 4.46
CA ASP A 37 13.12 -8.85 4.29
C ASP A 37 12.90 -9.30 2.84
N ILE A 38 12.01 -10.29 2.67
CA ILE A 38 11.64 -10.83 1.36
C ILE A 38 10.22 -10.43 1.00
N TYR A 39 10.08 -9.71 -0.12
CA TYR A 39 8.80 -9.21 -0.60
C TYR A 39 8.29 -9.99 -1.81
N LYS A 40 6.96 -10.02 -1.89
CA LYS A 40 6.23 -10.57 -3.02
C LYS A 40 5.06 -9.67 -3.38
N VAL A 41 5.05 -9.20 -4.62
CA VAL A 41 3.96 -8.41 -5.19
C VAL A 41 3.16 -9.26 -6.18
N LYS A 42 1.84 -9.11 -6.15
CA LYS A 42 0.91 -9.63 -7.18
C LYS A 42 0.05 -8.45 -7.61
N THR A 43 0.04 -8.11 -8.90
CA THR A 43 -0.65 -6.92 -9.39
C THR A 43 -1.24 -7.12 -10.77
N PHE A 44 -2.39 -6.50 -10.98
CA PHE A 44 -3.03 -6.19 -12.26
C PHE A 44 -4.22 -5.25 -12.01
N LYS A 45 -4.95 -4.86 -13.07
CA LYS A 45 -6.05 -3.90 -12.97
C LYS A 45 -7.10 -4.16 -11.88
N GLU A 46 -7.32 -5.40 -11.45
CA GLU A 46 -8.34 -5.71 -10.43
C GLU A 46 -7.80 -5.76 -8.99
N ILE A 47 -6.49 -5.93 -8.79
CA ILE A 47 -5.91 -6.04 -7.45
C ILE A 47 -4.41 -5.83 -7.46
N THR A 48 -3.91 -5.11 -6.45
CA THR A 48 -2.50 -5.04 -6.08
C THR A 48 -2.37 -5.61 -4.68
N LYS A 49 -1.45 -6.55 -4.48
CA LYS A 49 -1.21 -7.18 -3.18
C LYS A 49 0.29 -7.27 -2.90
N LEU A 50 0.71 -6.86 -1.72
CA LEU A 50 2.06 -6.99 -1.21
C LEU A 50 2.09 -7.95 0.00
N GLU A 51 3.04 -8.88 -0.04
CA GLU A 51 3.37 -9.78 1.05
C GLU A 51 4.84 -9.53 1.46
N LYS A 52 5.13 -9.53 2.78
CA LYS A 52 6.46 -9.40 3.37
C LYS A 52 6.73 -10.62 4.24
N ASN A 53 7.80 -11.37 3.96
CA ASN A 53 8.13 -12.64 4.62
C ASN A 53 6.95 -13.63 4.65
N GLY A 54 6.12 -13.61 3.60
CA GLY A 54 4.90 -14.44 3.51
C GLY A 54 3.68 -13.90 4.27
N MET A 55 3.82 -12.83 5.06
CA MET A 55 2.73 -12.15 5.76
C MET A 55 2.11 -11.06 4.88
N PHE A 56 0.84 -10.76 5.12
CA PHE A 56 0.09 -9.75 4.38
C PHE A 56 0.55 -8.34 4.80
N VAL A 57 0.66 -7.40 3.87
CA VAL A 57 1.04 -6.01 4.22
C VAL A 57 0.07 -5.00 3.63
N TYR A 58 -0.22 -5.17 2.34
CA TYR A 58 -1.04 -4.23 1.58
C TYR A 58 -1.91 -4.99 0.58
N GLU A 59 -3.14 -4.55 0.40
CA GLU A 59 -3.96 -4.89 -0.75
C GLU A 59 -4.84 -3.75 -1.18
N SER A 60 -5.07 -3.62 -2.48
CA SER A 60 -6.04 -2.71 -3.06
C SER A 60 -6.99 -3.43 -4.00
N VAL A 61 -8.25 -3.00 -4.02
CA VAL A 61 -9.25 -3.40 -5.03
C VAL A 61 -9.99 -2.14 -5.50
N PRO A 62 -9.93 -1.79 -6.80
CA PRO A 62 -9.12 -2.36 -7.88
C PRO A 62 -7.60 -2.21 -7.66
N GLY A 63 -6.81 -2.67 -8.64
CA GLY A 63 -5.36 -2.58 -8.60
C GLY A 63 -4.87 -1.13 -8.58
N THR A 64 -3.77 -0.91 -7.87
CA THR A 64 -3.11 0.39 -7.72
C THR A 64 -1.60 0.28 -7.97
N ALA A 65 -0.95 1.43 -8.14
CA ALA A 65 0.49 1.58 -8.04
C ALA A 65 0.76 2.39 -6.78
N VAL A 66 1.69 1.89 -5.97
CA VAL A 66 2.10 2.45 -4.69
C VAL A 66 3.54 2.93 -4.83
N GLU A 67 3.77 4.18 -4.43
CA GLU A 67 5.07 4.84 -4.47
C GLU A 67 5.45 5.28 -3.06
N HIS A 68 6.75 5.24 -2.76
CA HIS A 68 7.31 5.68 -1.48
C HIS A 68 6.68 5.00 -0.25
N PHE A 69 6.44 3.69 -0.33
CA PHE A 69 5.92 2.91 0.77
C PHE A 69 6.98 2.76 1.86
N GLU A 70 6.66 3.33 3.03
CA GLU A 70 7.46 3.31 4.23
C GLU A 70 6.61 2.79 5.39
N VAL A 71 7.23 1.94 6.21
CA VAL A 71 6.65 1.40 7.44
C VAL A 71 7.67 1.58 8.55
N SER A 72 7.26 2.28 9.60
CA SER A 72 7.96 2.40 10.87
C SER A 72 7.08 1.86 12.00
N GLU A 73 7.56 1.92 13.24
CA GLU A 73 6.80 1.50 14.42
C GLU A 73 5.48 2.27 14.59
N ASP A 74 5.51 3.58 14.33
CA ASP A 74 4.38 4.47 14.59
C ASP A 74 3.69 4.98 13.31
N VAL A 75 4.34 4.89 12.15
CA VAL A 75 3.86 5.51 10.91
C VAL A 75 3.97 4.57 9.73
N ILE A 76 2.89 4.48 8.97
CA ILE A 76 2.88 3.97 7.59
C ILE A 76 2.55 5.13 6.66
N SER A 77 3.34 5.30 5.60
CA SER A 77 3.14 6.37 4.62
C SER A 77 3.40 5.86 3.21
N PHE A 78 2.58 6.29 2.25
CA PHE A 78 2.76 6.00 0.84
C PHE A 78 1.90 6.89 -0.05
N LYS A 79 2.26 7.00 -1.33
CA LYS A 79 1.41 7.56 -2.38
C LYS A 79 0.79 6.44 -3.18
N VAL A 80 -0.49 6.57 -3.50
CA VAL A 80 -1.24 5.57 -4.26
C VAL A 80 -1.89 6.20 -5.48
N SER A 81 -1.82 5.50 -6.62
CA SER A 81 -2.48 5.89 -7.86
C SER A 81 -3.22 4.72 -8.48
N GLY A 82 -4.25 5.02 -9.26
CA GLY A 82 -5.16 4.04 -9.86
C GLY A 82 -6.11 4.71 -10.84
N THR A 83 -6.97 3.92 -11.49
CA THR A 83 -7.90 4.41 -12.51
C THR A 83 -9.22 4.97 -11.97
N GLY A 84 -9.47 4.84 -10.67
CA GLY A 84 -10.67 5.29 -9.97
C GLY A 84 -10.62 4.86 -8.50
N ASP A 85 -11.74 5.00 -7.79
CA ASP A 85 -11.83 4.70 -6.37
C ASP A 85 -11.29 3.31 -6.03
N ALA A 86 -10.45 3.22 -5.01
CA ALA A 86 -9.87 1.98 -4.55
C ALA A 86 -10.04 1.79 -3.04
N GLN A 87 -10.42 0.57 -2.67
CA GLN A 87 -10.38 0.12 -1.30
C GLN A 87 -8.99 -0.42 -1.00
N ILE A 88 -8.31 0.19 -0.04
CA ILE A 88 -6.97 -0.19 0.39
C ILE A 88 -7.07 -0.81 1.77
N THR A 89 -6.41 -1.95 1.97
CA THR A 89 -6.34 -2.66 3.25
C THR A 89 -4.89 -2.84 3.65
N LEU A 90 -4.57 -2.49 4.89
CA LEU A 90 -3.24 -2.61 5.50
C LEU A 90 -3.29 -3.62 6.65
N GLU A 91 -2.19 -4.37 6.83
CA GLU A 91 -1.91 -5.07 8.09
C GLU A 91 -1.15 -4.14 9.03
N LEU A 92 -1.66 -3.96 10.24
CA LEU A 92 -1.15 -3.09 11.29
C LEU A 92 -1.00 -3.89 12.60
N GLU A 93 -0.61 -3.24 13.69
CA GLU A 93 -0.67 -3.86 15.02
C GLU A 93 -2.14 -4.07 15.45
N PRO A 94 -2.51 -5.24 15.99
CA PRO A 94 -3.87 -5.51 16.47
C PRO A 94 -4.20 -4.68 17.73
N ASP A 95 -5.50 -4.44 17.96
CA ASP A 95 -6.02 -3.72 19.14
C ASP A 95 -5.36 -2.35 19.38
N THR A 96 -4.98 -1.66 18.31
CA THR A 96 -4.24 -0.39 18.36
C THR A 96 -5.05 0.72 17.68
N ASP A 97 -4.99 1.92 18.26
CA ASP A 97 -5.65 3.12 17.74
C ASP A 97 -4.74 3.86 16.74
N TYR A 98 -5.31 4.32 15.64
CA TYR A 98 -4.62 5.01 14.56
C TYR A 98 -5.40 6.25 14.10
N ILE A 99 -4.68 7.23 13.55
CA ILE A 99 -5.22 8.36 12.80
C ILE A 99 -4.85 8.17 11.33
N VAL A 100 -5.84 8.29 10.44
CA VAL A 100 -5.61 8.21 9.00
C VAL A 100 -5.65 9.61 8.41
N TYR A 101 -4.69 9.91 7.55
CA TYR A 101 -4.61 11.12 6.76
C TYR A 101 -4.63 10.78 5.26
N MET A 102 -5.34 11.58 4.47
CA MET A 102 -5.30 11.57 3.01
C MET A 102 -4.98 12.96 2.49
N ASN A 103 -3.86 13.12 1.78
CA ASN A 103 -3.34 14.43 1.36
C ASN A 103 -3.30 15.44 2.53
N ASP A 104 -2.67 15.04 3.64
CA ASP A 104 -2.57 15.79 4.90
C ASP A 104 -3.89 16.11 5.63
N MET A 105 -5.04 15.73 5.08
CA MET A 105 -6.33 15.88 5.77
C MET A 105 -6.62 14.66 6.64
N ASN A 106 -6.91 14.88 7.93
CA ASN A 106 -7.39 13.82 8.82
C ASN A 106 -8.76 13.32 8.33
N VAL A 107 -8.85 12.03 7.98
CA VAL A 107 -10.08 11.39 7.50
C VAL A 107 -10.75 10.50 8.56
N GLY A 108 -10.12 10.33 9.73
CA GLY A 108 -10.73 9.69 10.88
C GLY A 108 -9.76 8.95 11.78
N ASP A 109 -10.27 8.64 12.97
CA ASP A 109 -9.64 7.73 13.93
C ASP A 109 -10.16 6.32 13.71
N MET A 110 -9.27 5.34 13.69
CA MET A 110 -9.60 3.93 13.49
C MET A 110 -8.89 3.07 14.51
N LYS A 111 -9.64 2.14 15.10
CA LYS A 111 -9.08 1.11 15.97
C LYS A 111 -9.03 -0.22 15.23
N THR A 112 -7.86 -0.85 15.16
CA THR A 112 -7.73 -2.19 14.58
C THR A 112 -8.37 -3.22 15.50
N ASN A 113 -9.03 -4.22 14.91
CA ASN A 113 -9.53 -5.36 15.66
C ASN A 113 -8.43 -6.44 15.80
N LEU A 114 -8.78 -7.62 16.33
CA LEU A 114 -7.85 -8.75 16.46
C LEU A 114 -7.30 -9.28 15.13
N SER A 115 -7.95 -8.98 14.00
CA SER A 115 -7.42 -9.31 12.66
C SER A 115 -6.36 -8.33 12.18
N ALA A 116 -6.11 -7.26 12.95
CA ALA A 116 -5.06 -6.28 12.71
C ALA A 116 -5.17 -5.53 11.37
N LYS A 117 -6.35 -5.54 10.74
CA LYS A 117 -6.59 -4.92 9.44
C LYS A 117 -7.26 -3.57 9.58
N LEU A 118 -6.78 -2.62 8.78
CA LEU A 118 -7.39 -1.31 8.58
C LEU A 118 -7.68 -1.13 7.10
N SER A 119 -8.89 -0.71 6.77
CA SER A 119 -9.29 -0.47 5.37
C SER A 119 -9.76 0.96 5.16
N VAL A 120 -9.30 1.58 4.08
CA VAL A 120 -9.59 2.96 3.70
C VAL A 120 -10.00 3.04 2.24
N SER A 121 -10.95 3.91 1.92
CA SER A 121 -11.37 4.18 0.55
C SER A 121 -10.67 5.44 0.05
N ALA A 122 -9.94 5.35 -1.07
CA ALA A 122 -9.26 6.48 -1.67
C ALA A 122 -9.86 6.79 -3.05
N GLU A 123 -10.25 8.04 -3.28
CA GLU A 123 -10.71 8.54 -4.58
C GLU A 123 -9.50 8.80 -5.49
N LEU A 124 -9.27 7.93 -6.49
CA LEU A 124 -8.13 8.03 -7.41
C LEU A 124 -8.59 8.43 -8.83
N GLY A 125 -7.70 8.37 -9.82
CA GLY A 125 -8.05 8.54 -11.24
C GLY A 125 -7.63 9.87 -11.88
N LYS A 126 -7.22 10.88 -11.10
CA LYS A 126 -6.57 12.10 -11.64
C LYS A 126 -5.15 12.27 -11.13
N GLU A 127 -5.01 12.20 -9.82
CA GLU A 127 -3.74 12.39 -9.12
C GLU A 127 -3.51 11.25 -8.14
N SER A 128 -2.27 11.10 -7.69
CA SER A 128 -1.97 10.20 -6.57
C SER A 128 -2.52 10.79 -5.28
N VAL A 129 -3.03 9.95 -4.40
CA VAL A 129 -3.38 10.32 -3.02
C VAL A 129 -2.25 9.89 -2.11
N GLU A 130 -1.78 10.79 -1.26
CA GLU A 130 -0.88 10.43 -0.16
C GLU A 130 -1.70 9.90 1.00
N ILE A 131 -1.39 8.69 1.46
CA ILE A 131 -2.01 8.06 2.63
C ILE A 131 -0.95 7.97 3.72
N LYS A 132 -1.33 8.44 4.91
CA LYS A 132 -0.51 8.31 6.11
C LYS A 132 -1.35 7.79 7.26
N VAL A 133 -0.88 6.74 7.91
CA VAL A 133 -1.49 6.13 9.08
C VAL A 133 -0.54 6.29 10.25
N VAL A 134 -1.00 6.93 11.32
CA VAL A 134 -0.19 7.26 12.50
C VAL A 134 -0.78 6.58 13.73
N ARG A 135 0.02 5.80 14.44
CA ARG A 135 -0.33 5.19 15.72
C ARG A 135 -0.61 6.27 16.77
N LYS A 136 -1.63 6.05 17.59
CA LYS A 136 -1.94 6.90 18.76
C LYS A 136 -1.22 6.45 20.02
#